data_AF-A0A2E9HIQ6-F1
#
_entry.id   AF-A0A2E9HIQ6-F1
#
_cell.length_a   1.000
_cell.length_b   1.000
_cell.length_c   1.000
_cell.angle_alpha   90.00
_cell.angle_beta   90.00
_cell.angle_gamma   90.00
#
_symmetry.space_group_name_H-M   'P 1'
#
loop_
_entity.id
_entity.type
_entity.pdbx_description
1 polymer ?
#
loop_
_entity_poly.entity_id
_entity_poly.type
_entity_poly.pdbx_seq_one_letter_code
_entity_poly.pdbx_strand_id
1 'polypeptide(L)'
;MEGGPVSGTGGCHLNVAPWRASSLRSRNDEDRGRGGEVSLARSEQTELIKSAIQAYLARLDRDPADGSEGLRRLVLALDALVAVYFRTDDVEPGEEDDAPEKGYSAQYQRAAEAYPELGLYPYADPGGDPGEDEPMVADAIDDIADIAGDLTEVLWHFENSSEETGIWDFRFGYQHHWGDHLHSLRNYLHSSRIAAW
;
A
#
# COMPACT_ATOMS: atom_id res chain seq x y z
N MET A 1 15.97 -20.21 42.27
CA MET A 1 14.65 -19.85 41.73
C MET A 1 14.89 -18.70 40.78
N GLU A 2 15.00 -19.05 39.50
CA GLU A 2 15.29 -18.15 38.38
C GLU A 2 14.01 -17.40 37.98
N GLY A 3 14.17 -16.14 37.58
CA GLY A 3 13.14 -15.35 36.89
C GLY A 3 13.77 -14.76 35.64
N GLY A 4 13.46 -15.33 34.48
CA GLY A 4 13.87 -14.82 33.18
C GLY A 4 12.91 -13.73 32.65
N PRO A 5 13.33 -12.92 31.66
CA PRO A 5 12.50 -11.88 31.06
C PRO A 5 11.59 -12.46 29.97
N VAL A 6 10.35 -11.94 29.91
CA VAL A 6 9.39 -12.26 28.85
C VAL A 6 9.59 -11.27 27.70
N SER A 7 10.13 -11.73 26.59
CA SER A 7 10.17 -11.03 25.30
C SER A 7 8.84 -11.25 24.57
N GLY A 8 8.08 -10.18 24.33
CA GLY A 8 6.88 -10.21 23.49
C GLY A 8 7.23 -9.85 22.05
N THR A 9 7.37 -10.85 21.19
CA THR A 9 7.35 -10.70 19.73
C THR A 9 5.91 -10.88 19.26
N GLY A 10 5.19 -9.78 19.08
CA GLY A 10 3.88 -9.77 18.43
C GLY A 10 4.04 -9.78 16.92
N GLY A 11 4.34 -10.95 16.35
CA GLY A 11 4.26 -11.15 14.90
C GLY A 11 2.82 -11.48 14.54
N CYS A 12 2.14 -10.58 13.81
CA CYS A 12 0.84 -10.85 13.20
C CYS A 12 1.00 -12.00 12.19
N HIS A 13 0.59 -13.21 12.59
CA HIS A 13 0.44 -14.33 11.67
C HIS A 13 -0.88 -14.18 10.92
N LEU A 14 -0.82 -13.68 9.68
CA LEU A 14 -1.94 -13.73 8.74
C LEU A 14 -2.10 -15.17 8.26
N ASN A 15 -3.18 -15.82 8.71
CA ASN A 15 -3.63 -17.10 8.17
C ASN A 15 -4.27 -16.85 6.80
N VAL A 16 -3.50 -17.02 5.73
CA VAL A 16 -4.02 -16.90 4.37
C VAL A 16 -4.72 -18.21 3.98
N ALA A 17 -6.05 -18.21 3.96
CA ALA A 17 -6.82 -19.31 3.40
C ALA A 17 -6.75 -19.28 1.85
N PRO A 18 -6.45 -20.40 1.17
CA PRO A 18 -6.40 -20.44 -0.29
C PRO A 18 -7.81 -20.47 -0.88
N TRP A 19 -8.23 -19.38 -1.52
CA TRP A 19 -9.49 -19.35 -2.27
C TRP A 19 -9.37 -20.22 -3.53
N ARG A 20 -10.27 -21.22 -3.64
CA ARG A 20 -10.38 -22.10 -4.80
C ARG A 20 -11.05 -21.36 -5.96
N ALA A 21 -10.29 -21.05 -7.00
CA ALA A 21 -10.82 -20.64 -8.30
C ALA A 21 -11.68 -21.77 -8.88
N SER A 22 -13.01 -21.60 -8.84
CA SER A 22 -13.92 -22.45 -9.60
C SER A 22 -14.11 -21.87 -10.99
N SER A 23 -13.77 -22.68 -11.98
CA SER A 23 -13.78 -22.38 -13.40
C SER A 23 -15.17 -22.05 -13.92
N LEU A 24 -15.36 -20.83 -14.43
CA LEU A 24 -16.43 -20.51 -15.36
C LEU A 24 -15.80 -20.30 -16.74
N ARG A 25 -15.77 -21.36 -17.55
CA ARG A 25 -15.51 -21.24 -18.99
C ARG A 25 -16.81 -21.05 -19.76
N SER A 26 -16.84 -19.89 -20.42
CA SER A 26 -17.29 -19.59 -21.78
C SER A 26 -18.76 -19.78 -22.16
N ARG A 27 -19.35 -18.67 -22.62
CA ARG A 27 -20.04 -18.61 -23.91
C ARG A 27 -19.76 -17.26 -24.57
N ASN A 28 -19.21 -17.33 -25.78
CA ASN A 28 -19.06 -16.21 -26.73
C ASN A 28 -20.44 -15.67 -27.15
N ASP A 29 -20.54 -14.37 -27.36
CA ASP A 29 -20.79 -13.84 -28.71
C ASP A 29 -20.59 -12.31 -28.74
N GLU A 30 -19.72 -11.94 -29.68
CA GLU A 30 -19.68 -10.78 -30.56
C GLU A 30 -20.66 -9.61 -30.33
N ASP A 31 -20.12 -8.41 -30.57
CA ASP A 31 -20.79 -7.11 -30.75
C ASP A 31 -20.95 -6.22 -29.51
N ARG A 32 -19.82 -5.67 -29.03
CA ARG A 32 -19.78 -4.29 -28.52
C ARG A 32 -18.54 -3.57 -29.05
N GLY A 33 -18.78 -2.72 -30.04
CA GLY A 33 -17.79 -1.81 -30.57
C GLY A 33 -17.25 -0.82 -29.52
N ARG A 34 -15.96 -0.54 -29.65
CA ARG A 34 -15.39 0.81 -29.56
C ARG A 34 -15.40 1.48 -28.17
N GLY A 35 -14.89 0.76 -27.17
CA GLY A 35 -14.10 1.37 -26.09
C GLY A 35 -12.69 0.84 -26.21
N GLY A 36 -11.86 1.41 -27.10
CA GLY A 36 -10.45 1.06 -27.11
C GLY A 36 -9.84 1.60 -25.83
N GLU A 37 -9.67 0.74 -24.83
CA GLU A 37 -8.88 1.04 -23.65
C GLU A 37 -7.48 1.36 -24.16
N VAL A 38 -7.08 2.63 -24.06
CA VAL A 38 -5.75 3.08 -24.46
C VAL A 38 -4.81 2.60 -23.36
N SER A 39 -4.27 1.39 -23.51
CA SER A 39 -3.14 0.93 -22.71
C SER A 39 -1.99 1.89 -22.97
N LEU A 40 -1.46 2.48 -21.89
CA LEU A 40 -0.33 3.38 -21.93
C LEU A 40 0.91 2.59 -22.34
N ALA A 41 1.87 3.25 -23.02
CA ALA A 41 3.14 2.61 -23.27
C ALA A 41 3.78 2.20 -21.92
N ARG A 42 4.46 1.05 -21.85
CA ARG A 42 5.05 0.56 -20.59
C ARG A 42 5.99 1.58 -19.94
N SER A 43 6.81 2.25 -20.73
CA SER A 43 7.68 3.32 -20.24
C SER A 43 6.89 4.48 -19.62
N GLU A 44 5.70 4.80 -20.14
CA GLU A 44 4.82 5.81 -19.54
C GLU A 44 4.20 5.31 -18.23
N GLN A 45 3.82 4.03 -18.15
CA GLN A 45 3.35 3.42 -16.90
C GLN A 45 4.44 3.45 -15.82
N THR A 46 5.67 3.05 -16.17
CA THR A 46 6.84 3.09 -15.29
C THR A 46 7.07 4.49 -14.72
N GLU A 47 7.06 5.52 -15.56
CA GLU A 47 7.25 6.90 -15.09
C GLU A 47 6.10 7.40 -14.22
N LEU A 48 4.86 7.01 -14.50
CA LEU A 48 3.70 7.33 -13.66
C LEU A 48 3.81 6.67 -12.27
N ILE A 49 4.19 5.39 -12.22
CA ILE A 49 4.40 4.65 -10.97
C ILE A 49 5.52 5.31 -10.17
N LYS A 50 6.69 5.49 -10.76
CA LYS A 50 7.84 6.14 -10.09
C LYS A 50 7.48 7.52 -9.56
N SER A 51 6.80 8.33 -10.35
CA SER A 51 6.38 9.69 -9.94
C SER A 51 5.40 9.66 -8.76
N ALA A 52 4.41 8.77 -8.78
CA ALA A 52 3.45 8.64 -7.69
C ALA A 52 4.10 8.13 -6.40
N ILE A 53 4.98 7.14 -6.51
CA ILE A 53 5.76 6.63 -5.38
C ILE A 53 6.64 7.73 -4.79
N GLN A 54 7.42 8.43 -5.61
CA GLN A 54 8.28 9.52 -5.14
C GLN A 54 7.47 10.65 -4.49
N ALA A 55 6.30 10.98 -5.04
CA ALA A 55 5.40 11.95 -4.44
C ALA A 55 4.89 11.52 -3.06
N TYR A 56 4.62 10.22 -2.87
CA TYR A 56 4.27 9.63 -1.58
C TYR A 56 5.46 9.62 -0.62
N LEU A 57 6.64 9.14 -1.04
CA LEU A 57 7.83 9.07 -0.18
C LEU A 57 8.27 10.46 0.30
N ALA A 58 8.09 11.50 -0.52
CA ALA A 58 8.33 12.89 -0.13
C ALA A 58 7.36 13.41 0.95
N ARG A 59 6.35 12.63 1.36
CA ARG A 59 5.47 12.93 2.48
C ARG A 59 6.06 12.53 3.83
N LEU A 60 7.04 11.62 3.84
CA LEU A 60 7.76 11.22 5.05
C LEU A 60 8.81 12.25 5.48
N ASP A 61 9.10 13.24 4.64
CA ASP A 61 10.03 14.35 4.94
C ASP A 61 9.29 15.68 5.12
N ARG A 62 7.97 15.66 5.36
CA ARG A 62 7.21 16.90 5.57
C ARG A 62 7.64 17.60 6.86
N ASP A 63 7.47 18.92 6.91
CA ASP A 63 7.55 19.66 8.16
C ASP A 63 6.23 19.46 8.95
N PRO A 64 6.27 18.98 10.21
CA PRO A 64 5.07 18.87 11.04
C PRO A 64 4.32 20.20 11.23
N ALA A 65 5.00 21.34 11.06
CA ALA A 65 4.36 22.66 11.10
C ALA A 65 3.36 22.90 9.94
N ASP A 66 3.39 22.10 8.87
CA ASP A 66 2.40 22.15 7.79
C ASP A 66 0.99 21.71 8.25
N GLY A 67 0.88 20.99 9.38
CA GLY A 67 -0.37 20.58 10.02
C GLY A 67 -1.38 19.97 9.03
N SER A 68 -2.60 20.53 9.00
CA SER A 68 -3.70 20.08 8.13
C SER A 68 -3.36 20.04 6.64
N GLU A 69 -2.53 20.96 6.15
CA GLU A 69 -2.11 20.95 4.75
C GLU A 69 -1.16 19.78 4.46
N GLY A 70 -0.27 19.46 5.42
CA GLY A 70 0.58 18.27 5.33
C GLY A 70 -0.24 16.97 5.24
N LEU A 71 -1.28 16.85 6.08
CA LEU A 71 -2.21 15.72 6.04
C LEU A 71 -3.02 15.66 4.73
N ARG A 72 -3.45 16.81 4.21
CA ARG A 72 -4.12 16.89 2.90
C ARG A 72 -3.21 16.40 1.77
N ARG A 73 -1.93 16.73 1.81
CA ARG A 73 -0.93 16.26 0.82
C ARG A 73 -0.65 14.76 0.94
N LEU A 74 -0.65 14.20 2.15
CA LEU A 74 -0.58 12.75 2.35
C LEU A 74 -1.78 12.07 1.69
N VAL A 75 -2.98 12.53 1.99
CA VAL A 75 -4.24 12.04 1.40
C VAL A 75 -4.19 12.06 -0.14
N LEU A 76 -3.78 13.18 -0.74
CA LEU A 76 -3.68 13.30 -2.18
C LEU A 76 -2.64 12.34 -2.78
N ALA A 77 -1.55 12.06 -2.06
CA ALA A 77 -0.55 11.10 -2.50
C ALA A 77 -1.07 9.66 -2.45
N LEU A 78 -1.81 9.29 -1.38
CA LEU A 78 -2.49 7.99 -1.29
C LEU A 78 -3.49 7.81 -2.44
N ASP A 79 -4.37 8.79 -2.66
CA ASP A 79 -5.37 8.75 -3.73
C ASP A 79 -4.70 8.66 -5.13
N ALA A 80 -3.53 9.29 -5.31
CA ALA A 80 -2.75 9.21 -6.55
C ALA A 80 -2.15 7.81 -6.79
N LEU A 81 -1.63 7.13 -5.76
CA LEU A 81 -1.14 5.75 -5.87
C LEU A 81 -2.25 4.82 -6.36
N VAL A 82 -3.45 4.93 -5.79
CA VAL A 82 -4.63 4.14 -6.21
C VAL A 82 -4.99 4.45 -7.67
N ALA A 83 -5.01 5.73 -8.04
CA ALA A 83 -5.33 6.13 -9.41
C ALA A 83 -4.30 5.59 -10.43
N VAL A 84 -3.03 5.51 -10.06
CA VAL A 84 -1.99 4.90 -10.90
C VAL A 84 -2.16 3.39 -10.98
N TYR A 85 -2.41 2.69 -9.87
CA TYR A 85 -2.68 1.24 -9.87
C TYR A 85 -3.75 0.84 -10.88
N PHE A 86 -4.86 1.56 -10.94
CA PHE A 86 -5.96 1.28 -11.89
C PHE A 86 -5.64 1.61 -13.36
N ARG A 87 -4.48 2.22 -13.64
CA ARG A 87 -3.98 2.52 -14.99
C ARG A 87 -2.76 1.70 -15.36
N THR A 88 -2.33 0.82 -14.47
CA THR A 88 -1.19 -0.07 -14.68
C THR A 88 -1.69 -1.40 -15.21
N ASP A 89 -1.08 -1.88 -16.29
CA ASP A 89 -1.41 -3.16 -16.91
C ASP A 89 -1.03 -4.33 -16.01
N ASP A 90 -1.78 -5.43 -16.14
CA ASP A 90 -1.45 -6.69 -15.50
C ASP A 90 -0.40 -7.43 -16.33
N VAL A 91 0.81 -7.58 -15.78
CA VAL A 91 1.96 -8.19 -16.46
C VAL A 91 2.54 -9.28 -15.58
N GLU A 92 3.20 -10.27 -16.18
CA GLU A 92 3.98 -11.25 -15.43
C GLU A 92 5.37 -10.66 -15.10
N PRO A 93 5.96 -11.00 -13.94
CA PRO A 93 7.29 -10.53 -13.59
C PRO A 93 8.35 -11.17 -14.50
N GLY A 94 9.49 -10.48 -14.63
CA GLY A 94 10.69 -11.03 -15.27
C GLY A 94 11.45 -11.99 -14.35
N GLU A 95 12.76 -12.14 -14.59
CA GLU A 95 13.64 -12.74 -13.58
C GLU A 95 13.71 -11.80 -12.36
N GLU A 96 13.48 -12.35 -11.18
CA GLU A 96 13.45 -11.62 -9.91
C GLU A 96 14.82 -11.70 -9.24
N ASP A 97 15.37 -10.54 -8.89
CA ASP A 97 16.42 -10.43 -7.89
C ASP A 97 15.75 -10.00 -6.57
N ASP A 98 16.21 -10.53 -5.44
CA ASP A 98 15.66 -10.15 -4.14
C ASP A 98 16.06 -8.71 -3.79
N ALA A 99 15.06 -7.87 -3.54
CA ALA A 99 15.30 -6.54 -3.01
C ALA A 99 15.94 -6.59 -1.61
N PRO A 100 16.74 -5.58 -1.24
CA PRO A 100 17.31 -5.50 0.10
C PRO A 100 16.21 -5.38 1.17
N GLU A 101 16.54 -5.78 2.40
CA GLU A 101 15.62 -5.71 3.54
C GLU A 101 15.00 -4.31 3.69
N LYS A 102 13.67 -4.27 3.83
CA LYS A 102 12.90 -3.05 4.05
C LYS A 102 13.47 -2.34 5.27
N GLY A 103 13.99 -1.13 5.08
CA GLY A 103 14.49 -0.29 6.17
C GLY A 103 13.37 0.21 7.10
N TYR A 104 12.51 -0.69 7.59
CA TYR A 104 11.26 -0.40 8.28
C TYR A 104 11.47 0.55 9.46
N SER A 105 12.47 0.29 10.32
CA SER A 105 12.76 1.17 11.47
C SER A 105 13.06 2.61 11.05
N ALA A 106 13.68 2.83 9.88
CA ALA A 106 13.95 4.17 9.37
C ALA A 106 12.68 4.81 8.79
N GLN A 107 11.85 4.04 8.07
CA GLN A 107 10.58 4.55 7.52
C GLN A 107 9.60 4.91 8.65
N TYR A 108 9.48 4.05 9.67
CA TYR A 108 8.66 4.31 10.85
C TYR A 108 9.11 5.57 11.57
N GLN A 109 10.41 5.75 11.81
CA GLN A 109 10.92 6.96 12.45
C GLN A 109 10.58 8.22 11.64
N ARG A 110 10.81 8.20 10.32
CA ARG A 110 10.47 9.32 9.44
C ARG A 110 8.97 9.62 9.47
N ALA A 111 8.12 8.59 9.40
CA ALA A 111 6.67 8.73 9.49
C ALA A 111 6.24 9.34 10.85
N ALA A 112 6.78 8.86 11.96
CA ALA A 112 6.48 9.37 13.30
C ALA A 112 6.90 10.83 13.48
N GLU A 113 8.09 11.20 12.97
CA GLU A 113 8.60 12.57 13.01
C GLU A 113 7.76 13.49 12.13
N ALA A 114 7.37 13.02 10.94
CA ALA A 114 6.53 13.76 10.02
C ALA A 114 5.12 13.97 10.57
N TYR A 115 4.48 12.94 11.15
CA TYR A 115 3.06 12.91 11.52
C TYR A 115 2.81 12.72 13.03
N PRO A 116 3.35 13.59 13.91
CA PRO A 116 3.23 13.41 15.36
C PRO A 116 1.78 13.54 15.87
N GLU A 117 0.85 14.07 15.07
CA GLU A 117 -0.57 14.13 15.39
C GLU A 117 -1.35 12.84 15.09
N LEU A 118 -0.76 11.89 14.37
CA LEU A 118 -1.37 10.59 14.07
C LEU A 118 -1.02 9.56 15.16
N GLY A 119 -1.72 8.43 15.13
CA GLY A 119 -1.52 7.34 16.08
C GLY A 119 -2.55 6.23 15.86
N LEU A 120 -2.86 5.50 16.94
CA LEU A 120 -3.74 4.35 16.88
C LEU A 120 -5.18 4.71 16.49
N TYR A 121 -5.81 3.86 15.68
CA TYR A 121 -7.21 4.02 15.28
C TYR A 121 -7.98 2.69 15.30
N PRO A 122 -9.30 2.72 15.52
CA PRO A 122 -10.12 1.52 15.44
C PRO A 122 -10.14 0.96 14.02
N TYR A 123 -9.87 -0.34 13.90
CA TYR A 123 -9.94 -1.09 12.64
C TYR A 123 -11.00 -2.17 12.74
N ALA A 124 -11.71 -2.38 11.63
CA ALA A 124 -12.64 -3.48 11.47
C ALA A 124 -12.31 -4.15 10.14
N ASP A 125 -12.08 -5.47 10.16
CA ASP A 125 -11.80 -6.23 8.95
C ASP A 125 -13.05 -6.24 8.05
N PRO A 126 -12.99 -5.61 6.85
CA PRO A 126 -14.13 -5.58 5.95
C PRO A 126 -14.45 -6.95 5.33
N GLY A 127 -13.51 -7.90 5.34
CA GLY A 127 -13.71 -9.28 4.90
C GLY A 127 -14.18 -10.22 6.01
N GLY A 128 -14.19 -9.74 7.26
CA GLY A 128 -14.56 -10.46 8.44
C GLY A 128 -16.07 -10.70 8.63
N ASP A 129 -16.44 -11.53 9.60
CA ASP A 129 -17.83 -11.86 9.92
C ASP A 129 -18.45 -10.76 10.82
N PRO A 130 -19.44 -9.98 10.33
CA PRO A 130 -19.94 -8.82 11.07
C PRO A 130 -20.56 -9.21 12.42
N GLY A 131 -19.98 -8.69 13.50
CA GLY A 131 -20.44 -8.92 14.87
C GLY A 131 -19.90 -10.20 15.53
N GLU A 132 -19.11 -10.99 14.81
CA GLU A 132 -18.33 -12.11 15.37
C GLU A 132 -16.89 -11.70 15.63
N ASP A 133 -16.33 -10.81 14.80
CA ASP A 133 -14.96 -10.37 14.94
C ASP A 133 -14.74 -9.41 16.12
N GLU A 134 -13.58 -9.58 16.76
CA GLU A 134 -13.14 -8.72 17.84
C GLU A 134 -12.75 -7.33 17.32
N PRO A 135 -13.05 -6.24 18.06
CA PRO A 135 -12.57 -4.91 17.71
C PRO A 135 -11.04 -4.89 17.63
N MET A 136 -10.49 -4.42 16.50
CA MET A 136 -9.06 -4.32 16.28
C MET A 136 -8.57 -2.87 16.38
N VAL A 137 -7.26 -2.72 16.53
CA VAL A 137 -6.58 -1.43 16.55
C VAL A 137 -5.46 -1.49 15.52
N ALA A 138 -5.44 -0.51 14.62
CA ALA A 138 -4.36 -0.28 13.67
C ALA A 138 -3.55 0.96 14.08
N ASP A 139 -2.37 1.14 13.50
CA ASP A 139 -1.47 2.25 13.76
C ASP A 139 -1.18 3.02 12.47
N ALA A 140 -1.59 4.29 12.43
CA ALA A 140 -1.41 5.12 11.25
C ALA A 140 0.07 5.38 10.90
N ILE A 141 0.98 5.35 11.89
CA ILE A 141 2.42 5.50 11.64
C ILE A 141 2.99 4.23 10.99
N ASP A 142 2.54 3.07 11.47
CA ASP A 142 2.88 1.77 10.91
C ASP A 142 2.42 1.66 9.45
N ASP A 143 1.16 2.01 9.18
CA ASP A 143 0.62 2.01 7.81
C ASP A 143 1.44 2.90 6.86
N ILE A 144 1.82 4.10 7.29
CA ILE A 144 2.64 5.01 6.46
C ILE A 144 4.01 4.38 6.17
N ALA A 145 4.61 3.74 7.18
CA ALA A 145 5.93 3.13 7.08
C ALA A 145 5.94 1.88 6.20
N ASP A 146 4.93 1.01 6.31
CA ASP A 146 4.81 -0.21 5.52
C ASP A 146 4.56 0.12 4.05
N ILE A 147 3.65 1.05 3.75
CA ILE A 147 3.46 1.55 2.38
C ILE A 147 4.79 2.12 1.85
N ALA A 148 5.54 2.89 2.65
CA ALA A 148 6.81 3.44 2.20
C ALA A 148 7.87 2.35 1.95
N GLY A 149 7.90 1.30 2.77
CA GLY A 149 8.77 0.14 2.61
C GLY A 149 8.49 -0.60 1.30
N ASP A 150 7.24 -0.98 1.08
CA ASP A 150 6.79 -1.67 -0.13
C ASP A 150 7.07 -0.85 -1.39
N LEU A 151 6.77 0.44 -1.39
CA LEU A 151 6.99 1.27 -2.58
C LEU A 151 8.48 1.57 -2.84
N THR A 152 9.33 1.49 -1.82
CA THR A 152 10.79 1.58 -2.01
C THR A 152 11.34 0.33 -2.71
N GLU A 153 10.79 -0.84 -2.38
CA GLU A 153 11.10 -2.12 -3.06
C GLU A 153 10.73 -2.06 -4.54
N VAL A 154 9.55 -1.55 -4.86
CA VAL A 154 9.11 -1.31 -6.25
C VAL A 154 10.10 -0.43 -7.02
N LEU A 155 10.58 0.67 -6.43
CA LEU A 155 11.58 1.53 -7.07
C LEU A 155 12.89 0.77 -7.30
N TRP A 156 13.31 -0.06 -6.35
CA TRP A 156 14.50 -0.86 -6.47
C TRP A 156 14.40 -1.85 -7.64
N HIS A 157 13.25 -2.52 -7.82
CA HIS A 157 13.01 -3.42 -8.96
C HIS A 157 13.09 -2.70 -10.30
N PHE A 158 12.57 -1.47 -10.40
CA PHE A 158 12.71 -0.68 -11.62
C PHE A 158 14.15 -0.28 -11.95
N GLU A 159 15.04 -0.25 -10.97
CA GLU A 159 16.44 0.15 -11.13
C GLU A 159 17.38 -1.03 -11.33
N ASN A 160 17.04 -2.19 -10.78
CA ASN A 160 17.96 -3.33 -10.67
C ASN A 160 17.48 -4.61 -11.37
N SER A 161 16.20 -4.67 -11.76
CA SER A 161 15.61 -5.85 -12.39
C SER A 161 15.03 -5.49 -13.78
N SER A 162 13.72 -5.68 -13.98
CA SER A 162 13.03 -5.36 -15.24
C SER A 162 11.85 -4.41 -15.00
N GLU A 163 11.40 -3.72 -16.06
CA GLU A 163 10.18 -2.89 -15.99
C GLU A 163 8.96 -3.74 -15.63
N GLU A 164 8.86 -4.94 -16.19
CA GLU A 164 7.82 -5.91 -15.89
C GLU A 164 7.79 -6.31 -14.41
N THR A 165 8.96 -6.59 -13.81
CA THR A 165 9.07 -6.90 -12.37
C THR A 165 8.60 -5.74 -11.51
N GLY A 166 9.03 -4.50 -11.79
CA GLY A 166 8.59 -3.33 -11.01
C GLY A 166 7.10 -3.03 -11.16
N ILE A 167 6.54 -3.22 -12.36
CA ILE A 167 5.10 -3.09 -12.61
C ILE A 167 4.31 -4.17 -11.85
N TRP A 168 4.75 -5.42 -11.96
CA TRP A 168 4.12 -6.55 -11.29
C TRP A 168 4.15 -6.37 -9.78
N ASP A 169 5.31 -6.04 -9.21
CA ASP A 169 5.49 -5.87 -7.76
C ASP A 169 4.62 -4.73 -7.21
N PHE A 170 4.53 -3.61 -7.92
CA PHE A 170 3.63 -2.52 -7.57
C PHE A 170 2.17 -2.99 -7.46
N ARG A 171 1.70 -3.78 -8.43
CA ARG A 171 0.33 -4.32 -8.46
C ARG A 171 0.11 -5.40 -7.42
N PHE A 172 1.06 -6.33 -7.31
CA PHE A 172 0.99 -7.45 -6.39
C PHE A 172 0.93 -6.94 -4.95
N GLY A 173 1.81 -6.00 -4.58
CA GLY A 173 1.78 -5.36 -3.27
C GLY A 173 0.46 -4.64 -2.97
N TYR A 174 -0.16 -4.00 -3.97
CA TYR A 174 -1.47 -3.35 -3.76
C TYR A 174 -2.55 -4.36 -3.39
N GLN A 175 -2.54 -5.51 -4.06
CA GLN A 175 -3.57 -6.53 -3.90
C GLN A 175 -3.42 -7.35 -2.60
N HIS A 176 -2.22 -7.36 -2.01
CA HIS A 176 -1.89 -8.29 -0.92
C HIS A 176 -1.31 -7.62 0.33
N HIS A 177 -0.90 -6.35 0.28
CA HIS A 177 -0.25 -5.69 1.42
C HIS A 177 -0.49 -4.17 1.46
N TRP A 178 0.33 -3.33 0.80
CA TRP A 178 0.23 -1.86 0.94
C TRP A 178 -1.14 -1.28 0.56
N GLY A 179 -1.93 -1.96 -0.26
CA GLY A 179 -3.30 -1.52 -0.56
C GLY A 179 -4.23 -1.58 0.65
N ASP A 180 -4.10 -2.59 1.51
CA ASP A 180 -4.91 -2.73 2.72
C ASP A 180 -4.55 -1.66 3.75
N HIS A 181 -3.25 -1.44 3.97
CA HIS A 181 -2.76 -0.33 4.79
C HIS A 181 -3.23 1.02 4.25
N LEU A 182 -3.16 1.24 2.92
CA LEU A 182 -3.60 2.47 2.29
C LEU A 182 -5.08 2.75 2.53
N HIS A 183 -5.95 1.76 2.29
CA HIS A 183 -7.40 1.96 2.44
C HIS A 183 -7.80 2.17 3.89
N SER A 184 -7.17 1.44 4.82
CA SER A 184 -7.39 1.58 6.26
C SER A 184 -6.98 2.96 6.75
N LEU A 185 -5.75 3.39 6.41
CA LEU A 185 -5.24 4.72 6.71
C LEU A 185 -6.09 5.80 6.06
N ARG A 186 -6.50 5.63 4.80
CA ARG A 186 -7.28 6.64 4.09
C ARG A 186 -8.66 6.82 4.71
N ASN A 187 -9.32 5.72 5.10
CA ASN A 187 -10.58 5.75 5.81
C ASN A 187 -10.44 6.43 7.18
N TYR A 188 -9.37 6.12 7.91
CA TYR A 188 -9.05 6.80 9.17
C TYR A 188 -8.89 8.30 8.97
N LEU A 189 -8.07 8.73 8.02
CA LEU A 189 -7.85 10.16 7.73
C LEU A 189 -9.16 10.86 7.33
N HIS A 190 -9.99 10.22 6.50
CA HIS A 190 -11.29 10.77 6.10
C HIS A 190 -12.27 10.93 7.27
N SER A 191 -12.27 9.96 8.19
CA SER A 191 -13.22 9.90 9.31
C SER A 191 -12.73 10.62 10.57
N SER A 192 -11.43 10.88 10.66
CA SER A 192 -10.80 11.51 11.81
C SER A 192 -11.20 12.99 11.91
N ARG A 193 -11.37 13.49 13.14
CA ARG A 193 -11.50 14.94 13.38
C ARG A 193 -10.22 15.72 13.09
N ILE A 194 -9.11 15.01 12.89
CA ILE A 194 -7.78 15.57 12.64
C ILE A 194 -7.63 15.94 11.16
N ALA A 195 -8.29 15.18 10.27
CA ALA A 195 -8.24 15.37 8.83
C ALA A 195 -9.61 15.56 8.13
N ALA A 196 -10.66 15.85 8.91
CA ALA A 196 -11.97 16.25 8.37
C ALA A 196 -11.93 17.71 7.86
N TRP A 197 -11.90 17.86 6.54
CA TRP A 197 -12.07 19.14 5.81
C TRP A 197 -13.27 19.09 4.88
#